data_AF-A0AAV0N9Z3-F1
#
_entry.id   AF-A0AAV0N9Z3-F1
#
_cell.length_a   1.000
_cell.length_b   1.000
_cell.length_c   1.000
_cell.angle_alpha   90.00
_cell.angle_beta   90.00
_cell.angle_gamma   90.00
#
_symmetry.space_group_name_H-M   'P 1'
#
loop_
_entity.id
_entity.type
_entity.pdbx_description
1 polymer ?
#
loop_
_entity_poly.entity_id
_entity_poly.type
_entity_poly.pdbx_seq_one_letter_code
_entity_poly.pdbx_strand_id
1 'polypeptide(L)'
;MEGEGAATERQRRATASQVDQWAVQDHVFKIYGAFASIPRSAQSVILELQRDKHVEYLTRGLQQLGPSFVVLDANRPWLCYWILHSIALLGESVDDELEDNAIDFLSRCQDPNGGYGGGPGQASF
;
A
#
# COMPACT_ATOMS: atom_id res chain seq x y z
N MET A 1 21.87 41.38 -1.42
CA MET A 1 22.22 40.68 -2.68
C MET A 1 23.23 39.58 -2.33
N GLU A 2 22.81 38.56 -1.58
CA GLU A 2 23.70 37.49 -1.05
C GLU A 2 22.97 36.13 -0.97
N GLY A 3 21.93 35.90 -1.77
CA GLY A 3 21.08 34.70 -1.69
C GLY A 3 21.37 33.59 -2.73
N GLU A 4 22.06 33.89 -3.83
CA GLU A 4 22.17 32.97 -4.98
C GLU A 4 23.39 32.03 -4.95
N GLY A 5 24.42 32.34 -4.15
CA GLY A 5 25.65 31.53 -4.10
C GLY A 5 25.53 30.21 -3.33
N ALA A 6 24.78 30.20 -2.23
CA ALA A 6 24.77 29.08 -1.28
C ALA A 6 23.93 27.86 -1.75
N ALA A 7 22.83 28.09 -2.47
CA ALA A 7 22.00 27.00 -3.02
C ALA A 7 22.78 26.20 -4.08
N THR A 8 23.59 26.90 -4.88
CA THR A 8 24.35 26.35 -6.00
C THR A 8 25.51 25.46 -5.56
N GLU A 9 26.12 25.73 -4.40
CA GLU A 9 27.20 24.90 -3.84
C GLU A 9 26.67 23.68 -3.09
N ARG A 10 25.51 23.81 -2.43
CA ARG A 10 24.83 22.71 -1.73
C ARG A 10 24.40 21.60 -2.70
N GLN A 11 23.96 21.96 -3.91
CA GLN A 11 23.60 21.01 -4.97
C GLN A 11 24.83 20.27 -5.52
N ARG A 12 25.99 20.93 -5.60
CA ARG A 12 27.25 20.34 -6.14
C ARG A 12 27.89 19.30 -5.24
N ARG A 13 27.54 19.28 -3.94
CA ARG A 13 28.04 18.33 -2.94
C ARG A 13 27.00 17.30 -2.48
N ALA A 14 25.82 17.30 -3.09
CA ALA A 14 24.74 16.42 -2.68
C ALA A 14 25.04 14.96 -3.04
N THR A 15 24.81 14.04 -2.10
CA THR A 15 24.81 12.60 -2.38
C THR A 15 23.51 12.20 -3.08
N ALA A 16 23.49 11.03 -3.73
CA ALA A 16 22.28 10.50 -4.36
C ALA A 16 21.09 10.46 -3.36
N SER A 17 21.31 9.99 -2.13
CA SER A 17 20.27 9.97 -1.10
C SER A 17 19.75 11.36 -0.72
N GLN A 18 20.60 12.39 -0.73
CA GLN A 18 20.16 13.77 -0.48
C GLN A 18 19.30 14.30 -1.63
N VAL A 19 19.68 13.99 -2.86
CA VAL A 19 18.91 14.35 -4.06
C VAL A 19 17.52 13.70 -4.02
N ASP A 20 17.44 12.40 -3.75
CA ASP A 20 16.17 11.67 -3.64
C ASP A 20 15.30 12.22 -2.50
N GLN A 21 15.90 12.49 -1.35
CA GLN A 21 15.21 13.08 -0.20
C GLN A 21 14.62 14.45 -0.53
N TRP A 22 15.37 15.31 -1.23
CA TRP A 22 14.85 16.62 -1.63
C TRP A 22 13.73 16.52 -2.66
N ALA A 23 13.82 15.57 -3.60
CA ALA A 23 12.74 15.34 -4.57
C ALA A 23 11.43 14.93 -3.88
N VAL A 24 11.49 14.03 -2.90
CA VAL A 24 10.31 13.64 -2.12
C VAL A 24 9.79 14.82 -1.29
N GLN A 25 10.68 15.57 -0.64
CA GLN A 25 10.30 16.75 0.16
C GLN A 25 9.57 17.79 -0.69
N ASP A 26 10.09 18.12 -1.87
CA ASP A 26 9.46 19.08 -2.78
C ASP A 26 8.05 18.62 -3.20
N HIS A 27 7.88 17.33 -3.53
CA HIS A 27 6.58 16.78 -3.89
C HIS A 27 5.58 16.84 -2.73
N VAL A 28 6.01 16.42 -1.53
CA VAL A 28 5.17 16.43 -0.33
C VAL A 28 4.81 17.86 0.10
N PHE A 29 5.74 18.82 0.01
CA PHE A 29 5.46 20.22 0.31
C PHE A 29 4.42 20.84 -0.63
N LYS A 30 4.40 20.45 -1.91
CA LYS A 30 3.34 20.87 -2.84
C LYS A 30 1.97 20.37 -2.40
N ILE A 31 1.86 19.13 -1.91
CA ILE A 31 0.62 18.57 -1.37
C ILE A 31 0.16 19.38 -0.14
N TYR A 32 1.05 19.62 0.81
CA TYR A 32 0.73 20.45 1.99
C TYR A 32 0.35 21.89 1.62
N GLY A 33 1.05 22.49 0.66
CA GLY A 33 0.74 23.83 0.16
C GLY A 33 -0.65 23.92 -0.49
N ALA A 34 -1.01 22.92 -1.30
CA ALA A 34 -2.35 22.80 -1.90
C ALA A 34 -3.43 22.57 -0.83
N PHE A 35 -3.15 21.77 0.19
CA PHE A 35 -4.06 21.55 1.32
C PHE A 35 -4.24 22.81 2.18
N ALA A 36 -3.17 23.56 2.43
CA ALA A 36 -3.23 24.78 3.24
C ALA A 36 -3.96 25.93 2.54
N SER A 37 -4.05 25.92 1.20
CA SER A 37 -4.67 27.00 0.43
C SER A 37 -6.19 26.88 0.29
N ILE A 38 -6.78 25.73 0.62
CA ILE A 38 -8.24 25.52 0.54
C ILE A 38 -8.96 25.85 1.86
N PRO A 39 -10.27 26.17 1.84
CA PRO A 39 -11.05 26.48 3.04
C PRO A 39 -11.09 25.31 4.03
N ARG A 40 -11.16 25.60 5.34
CA ARG A 40 -11.20 24.57 6.41
C ARG A 40 -12.31 23.52 6.22
N SER A 41 -13.47 23.92 5.71
CA SER A 41 -14.56 22.98 5.41
C SER A 41 -14.16 21.96 4.35
N ALA A 42 -13.45 22.38 3.30
CA ALA A 42 -12.92 21.50 2.27
C ALA A 42 -11.75 20.66 2.79
N GLN A 43 -10.92 21.21 3.69
CA GLN A 43 -9.84 20.46 4.34
C GLN A 43 -10.38 19.23 5.10
N SER A 44 -11.47 19.39 5.87
CA SER A 44 -12.08 18.28 6.59
C SER A 44 -12.54 17.16 5.65
N VAL A 45 -13.12 17.50 4.49
CA VAL A 45 -13.56 16.50 3.50
C VAL A 45 -12.37 15.78 2.86
N ILE A 46 -11.28 16.49 2.56
CA ILE A 46 -10.09 15.87 1.94
C ILE A 46 -9.35 14.93 2.92
N LEU A 47 -9.36 15.25 4.22
CA LEU A 47 -8.76 14.41 5.24
C LEU A 47 -9.64 13.20 5.62
N GLU A 48 -10.87 13.15 5.16
CA GLU A 48 -11.78 12.05 5.45
C GLU A 48 -11.32 10.76 4.79
N LEU A 49 -11.15 9.71 5.60
CA LEU A 49 -10.80 8.38 5.12
C LEU A 49 -11.88 7.86 4.19
N GLN A 50 -11.51 7.55 2.94
CA GLN A 50 -12.43 7.11 1.90
C GLN A 50 -12.75 5.61 2.03
N ARG A 51 -13.41 5.21 3.13
CA ARG A 51 -13.62 3.82 3.54
C ARG A 51 -14.21 2.97 2.41
N ASP A 52 -15.29 3.41 1.79
CA ASP A 52 -15.99 2.67 0.73
C ASP A 52 -15.08 2.35 -0.46
N LYS A 53 -14.25 3.33 -0.89
CA LYS A 53 -13.29 3.13 -1.98
C LYS A 53 -12.20 2.14 -1.62
N HIS A 54 -11.75 2.17 -0.35
CA HIS A 54 -10.76 1.21 0.13
C HIS A 54 -11.34 -0.19 0.20
N VAL A 55 -12.55 -0.36 0.74
CA VAL A 55 -13.26 -1.65 0.77
C VAL A 55 -13.46 -2.19 -0.64
N GLU A 56 -13.95 -1.37 -1.57
CA GLU A 56 -14.13 -1.78 -2.98
C GLU A 56 -12.83 -2.26 -3.62
N TYR A 57 -11.72 -1.55 -3.41
CA TYR A 57 -10.40 -1.94 -3.89
C TYR A 57 -9.94 -3.29 -3.28
N LEU A 58 -10.11 -3.45 -1.97
CA LEU A 58 -9.69 -4.63 -1.22
C LEU A 58 -10.49 -5.87 -1.62
N THR A 59 -11.82 -5.77 -1.70
CA THR A 59 -12.71 -6.87 -2.09
C THR A 59 -12.41 -7.34 -3.52
N ARG A 60 -12.20 -6.40 -4.46
CA ARG A 60 -11.77 -6.75 -5.82
C ARG A 60 -10.40 -7.44 -5.83
N GLY A 61 -9.45 -6.93 -5.05
CA GLY A 61 -8.12 -7.52 -4.94
C GLY A 61 -8.12 -8.93 -4.34
N LEU A 62 -9.07 -9.23 -3.45
CA LEU A 62 -9.23 -10.58 -2.87
C LEU A 62 -9.75 -11.58 -3.91
N GLN A 63 -10.60 -11.13 -4.84
CA GLN A 63 -11.15 -11.95 -5.92
C GLN A 63 -10.13 -12.19 -7.03
N GLN A 64 -9.53 -11.13 -7.56
CA GLN A 64 -8.62 -11.21 -8.69
C GLN A 64 -7.58 -10.10 -8.68
N LEU A 65 -6.32 -10.48 -8.88
CA LEU A 65 -5.20 -9.55 -9.04
C LEU A 65 -4.81 -9.41 -10.51
N GLY A 66 -4.35 -8.21 -10.88
CA GLY A 66 -3.82 -7.94 -12.21
C GLY A 66 -2.45 -8.61 -12.45
N PRO A 67 -2.00 -8.74 -13.71
CA PRO A 67 -0.74 -9.42 -14.04
C PRO A 67 0.52 -8.84 -13.39
N SER A 68 0.49 -7.56 -13.00
CA SER A 68 1.60 -6.90 -12.31
C SER A 68 1.93 -7.52 -10.94
N PHE A 69 1.00 -8.27 -10.35
CA PHE A 69 1.20 -8.93 -9.05
C PHE A 69 2.02 -10.23 -9.14
N VAL A 70 2.49 -10.63 -10.33
CA VAL A 70 3.32 -11.83 -10.50
C VAL A 70 4.59 -11.81 -9.63
N VAL A 71 5.13 -10.63 -9.32
CA VAL A 71 6.29 -10.48 -8.42
C VAL A 71 5.97 -10.88 -6.97
N LEU A 72 4.69 -11.01 -6.62
CA LEU A 72 4.17 -11.45 -5.33
C LEU A 72 3.55 -12.85 -5.38
N ASP A 73 3.79 -13.65 -6.43
CA ASP A 73 3.21 -14.99 -6.56
C ASP A 73 3.65 -15.96 -5.44
N ALA A 74 4.83 -15.73 -4.85
CA ALA A 74 5.30 -16.44 -3.65
C ALA A 74 4.90 -15.77 -2.32
N ASN A 75 3.98 -14.81 -2.36
CA ASN A 75 3.50 -14.06 -1.20
C ASN A 75 1.96 -14.00 -1.18
N ARG A 76 1.27 -15.00 -1.75
CA ARG A 76 -0.19 -14.97 -1.86
C ARG A 76 -0.90 -15.07 -0.51
N PRO A 77 -0.43 -15.87 0.48
CA PRO A 77 -0.97 -15.79 1.84
C PRO A 77 -0.78 -14.42 2.49
N TRP A 78 0.33 -13.72 2.19
CA TRP A 78 0.52 -12.34 2.65
C TRP A 78 -0.49 -11.39 2.04
N LEU A 79 -0.82 -11.55 0.75
CA LEU A 79 -1.88 -10.77 0.10
C LEU A 79 -3.24 -11.01 0.78
N CYS A 80 -3.60 -12.26 1.10
CA CYS A 80 -4.80 -12.56 1.87
C CYS A 80 -4.79 -11.82 3.22
N TYR A 81 -3.68 -11.91 3.97
CA TYR A 81 -3.53 -11.22 5.25
C TYR A 81 -3.68 -9.69 5.12
N TRP A 82 -2.93 -9.05 4.23
CA TRP A 82 -2.97 -7.60 4.07
C TRP A 82 -4.37 -7.11 3.69
N ILE A 83 -5.06 -7.86 2.83
CA ILE A 83 -6.40 -7.49 2.37
C ILE A 83 -7.43 -7.68 3.50
N LEU A 84 -7.54 -8.89 4.05
CA LEU A 84 -8.52 -9.21 5.09
C LEU A 84 -8.29 -8.37 6.35
N HIS A 85 -7.04 -8.15 6.75
CA HIS A 85 -6.72 -7.31 7.89
C HIS A 85 -7.09 -5.83 7.64
N SER A 86 -6.86 -5.32 6.43
CA SER A 86 -7.26 -3.94 6.08
C SER A 86 -8.78 -3.76 6.12
N ILE A 87 -9.55 -4.75 5.65
CA ILE A 87 -11.01 -4.75 5.74
C ILE A 87 -11.45 -4.73 7.21
N ALA A 88 -10.83 -5.56 8.07
CA ALA A 88 -11.11 -5.57 9.49
C ALA A 88 -10.78 -4.24 10.20
N LEU A 89 -9.66 -3.58 9.84
CA LEU A 89 -9.32 -2.24 10.35
C LEU A 89 -10.32 -1.17 9.90
N LEU A 90 -10.95 -1.37 8.73
CA LEU A 90 -12.04 -0.52 8.26
C LEU A 90 -13.38 -0.85 8.93
N GLY A 91 -13.44 -1.83 9.83
CA GLY A 91 -14.66 -2.22 10.55
C GLY A 91 -15.68 -2.98 9.70
N GLU A 92 -15.24 -3.52 8.57
CA GLU A 92 -16.06 -4.29 7.63
C GLU A 92 -15.74 -5.79 7.72
N SER A 93 -16.57 -6.60 7.07
CA SER A 93 -16.33 -8.02 6.84
C SER A 93 -16.45 -8.35 5.35
N VAL A 94 -15.89 -9.49 4.95
CA VAL A 94 -16.18 -10.09 3.63
C VAL A 94 -17.47 -10.90 3.71
N ASP A 95 -18.04 -11.25 2.56
CA ASP A 95 -19.16 -12.20 2.51
C ASP A 95 -18.67 -13.64 2.73
N ASP A 96 -19.60 -14.52 3.07
CA ASP A 96 -19.31 -15.94 3.36
C ASP A 96 -18.61 -16.64 2.18
N GLU A 97 -18.94 -16.27 0.94
CA GLU A 97 -18.32 -16.85 -0.26
C GLU A 97 -16.83 -16.49 -0.36
N LEU A 98 -16.47 -15.22 -0.13
CA LEU A 98 -15.08 -14.78 -0.13
C LEU A 98 -14.29 -15.32 1.06
N GLU A 99 -14.93 -15.42 2.22
CA GLU A 99 -14.34 -16.06 3.40
C GLU A 99 -13.99 -17.53 3.11
N ASP A 100 -14.95 -18.32 2.61
CA ASP A 100 -14.76 -19.72 2.27
C ASP A 100 -13.69 -19.90 1.20
N ASN A 101 -13.68 -19.05 0.18
CA ASN A 101 -12.66 -19.07 -0.88
C ASN A 101 -11.25 -18.78 -0.32
N ALA A 102 -11.13 -17.84 0.61
CA ALA A 102 -9.86 -17.53 1.25
C ALA A 102 -9.37 -18.70 2.14
N ILE A 103 -10.29 -19.33 2.90
CA ILE A 103 -9.99 -20.50 3.72
C ILE A 103 -9.52 -21.67 2.83
N ASP A 104 -10.26 -21.99 1.78
CA ASP A 104 -9.89 -23.03 0.81
C ASP A 104 -8.52 -22.74 0.17
N PHE A 105 -8.31 -21.50 -0.29
CA PHE A 105 -7.04 -21.10 -0.88
C PHE A 105 -5.86 -21.27 0.08
N LEU A 106 -6.00 -20.81 1.33
CA LEU A 106 -4.95 -20.94 2.35
C LEU A 106 -4.70 -22.41 2.69
N SER A 107 -5.75 -23.24 2.77
CA SER A 107 -5.60 -24.68 3.01
C SER A 107 -4.75 -25.36 1.92
N ARG A 108 -4.88 -24.92 0.66
CA ARG A 108 -4.06 -25.41 -0.46
C ARG A 108 -2.62 -24.93 -0.43
N CYS A 109 -2.32 -23.90 0.36
CA CYS A 109 -0.95 -23.41 0.59
C CYS A 109 -0.26 -24.14 1.75
N GLN A 110 -0.97 -24.96 2.52
CA GLN A 110 -0.41 -25.69 3.66
C GLN A 110 0.48 -26.85 3.20
N ASP A 111 1.68 -26.97 3.76
CA ASP A 111 2.57 -28.09 3.48
C ASP A 111 2.18 -29.34 4.32
N PRO A 112 2.20 -30.56 3.75
CA PRO A 112 1.91 -31.78 4.48
C PRO A 112 2.79 -32.03 5.72
N ASN A 113 4.01 -31.48 5.74
CA ASN A 113 4.97 -31.60 6.84
C ASN A 113 4.90 -30.42 7.83
N GLY A 114 3.99 -29.46 7.61
CA GLY A 114 3.76 -28.31 8.47
C GLY A 114 4.26 -26.99 7.89
N GLY A 115 3.58 -25.89 8.24
CA GLY A 115 3.81 -24.56 7.68
C GLY A 115 2.92 -24.25 6.48
N TYR A 116 3.07 -23.04 5.94
CA TYR A 116 2.38 -22.56 4.74
C TYR A 116 3.41 -22.01 3.76
N GLY A 117 3.34 -22.45 2.50
CA GLY A 117 4.13 -21.92 1.40
C GLY A 117 3.56 -20.62 0.85
N GLY A 118 4.30 -19.97 -0.05
CA GLY A 118 3.90 -18.72 -0.70
C GLY A 118 2.70 -18.81 -1.67
N GLY A 119 2.26 -20.02 -1.97
CA GLY A 119 1.15 -20.37 -2.84
C GLY A 119 1.01 -21.89 -2.94
N PRO A 120 -0.06 -22.42 -3.57
CA PRO A 120 -0.28 -23.86 -3.69
C PRO A 120 0.89 -24.57 -4.36
N GLY A 121 1.42 -25.62 -3.72
CA GLY A 121 2.55 -26.40 -4.20
C GLY A 121 3.93 -25.73 -4.02
N GLN A 122 4.00 -24.54 -3.42
CA GLN A 122 5.28 -23.93 -3.03
C GLN A 122 5.73 -24.47 -1.67
N ALA A 123 7.05 -24.63 -1.50
CA ALA A 123 7.61 -25.14 -0.25
C ALA A 123 7.37 -24.19 0.93
N SER A 124 7.10 -24.76 2.10
CA SER A 124 7.27 -24.08 3.39
C SER A 124 8.72 -24.18 3.85
N PHE A 125 9.28 -23.11 4.42
CA PHE A 125 10.62 -23.07 5.00
C PHE A 125 10.58 -23.07 6.52
#